data_AF-A0A1H3AKI9-F1
#
_entry.id   AF-A0A1H3AKI9-F1
#
_cell.length_a   1.000
_cell.length_b   1.000
_cell.length_c   1.000
_cell.angle_alpha   90.00
_cell.angle_beta   90.00
_cell.angle_gamma   90.00
#
_symmetry.space_group_name_H-M   'P 1'
#
loop_
_entity.id
_entity.type
_entity.pdbx_description
1 polymer ?
#
loop_
_entity_poly.entity_id
_entity_poly.type
_entity_poly.pdbx_seq_one_letter_code
_entity_poly.pdbx_strand_id
1 'polypeptide(L)'
;MSLIGFIGLGIMGKPMAKNLLAGGVDLMVCDIDAAAVQELVEAGAVKGSYREIGEQCEVVFLILPNGDISKAVLFGEDGVATGLTAGKVVCDMSSVTPVESKECYEGLAKMGVGFVDSPVSGGEPGAINGTLAFMAGGDQRDFDALQPYFEIMGSSSVLIGGSGSGSVTKLANQIIVNNTIAIVSEAFVLATKAGADPLKVYHAIRGGLAGSAVLDAKIPLIVERNFVPGGKISINHKDIKNVVNTAHALDVPIPYSAQLYEILQALKVHGHMNDDHGGIVQYFESLADVVVKKVED
;
A
#
# COMPACT_ATOMS: atom_id res chain seq x y z
N MET A 1 17.26 -16.39 -19.62
CA MET A 1 16.70 -15.43 -18.65
C MET A 1 15.99 -16.25 -17.58
N SER A 2 16.06 -15.84 -16.32
CA SER A 2 15.39 -16.54 -15.20
C SER A 2 13.94 -16.07 -15.11
N LEU A 3 13.01 -17.01 -14.93
CA LEU A 3 11.59 -16.73 -14.77
C LEU A 3 11.32 -16.09 -13.40
N ILE A 4 10.40 -15.12 -13.35
CA ILE A 4 10.05 -14.40 -12.13
C ILE A 4 8.56 -14.60 -11.81
N GLY A 5 8.28 -14.95 -10.57
CA GLY A 5 6.92 -15.18 -10.09
C GLY A 5 6.27 -13.87 -9.68
N PHE A 6 5.00 -13.66 -10.03
CA PHE A 6 4.21 -12.53 -9.55
C PHE A 6 2.81 -13.01 -9.12
N ILE A 7 2.51 -12.86 -7.83
CA ILE A 7 1.25 -13.32 -7.24
C ILE A 7 0.49 -12.12 -6.66
N GLY A 8 -0.77 -11.97 -7.09
CA GLY A 8 -1.60 -10.81 -6.77
C GLY A 8 -1.61 -9.81 -7.92
N LEU A 9 -2.69 -9.79 -8.70
CA LEU A 9 -2.89 -8.99 -9.92
C LEU A 9 -4.05 -8.00 -9.75
N GLY A 10 -4.23 -7.49 -8.54
CA GLY A 10 -5.20 -6.44 -8.23
C GLY A 10 -4.77 -5.06 -8.77
N ILE A 11 -5.40 -4.01 -8.23
CA ILE A 11 -5.18 -2.60 -8.63
C ILE A 11 -3.69 -2.20 -8.65
N MET A 12 -2.90 -2.69 -7.70
CA MET A 12 -1.46 -2.42 -7.65
C MET A 12 -0.65 -3.44 -8.47
N GLY A 13 -0.90 -4.73 -8.26
CA GLY A 13 -0.05 -5.78 -8.81
C GLY A 13 -0.11 -5.94 -10.32
N LYS A 14 -1.28 -5.75 -10.93
CA LYS A 14 -1.44 -5.83 -12.38
C LYS A 14 -0.56 -4.82 -13.15
N PRO A 15 -0.62 -3.49 -12.88
CA PRO A 15 0.25 -2.56 -13.57
C PRO A 15 1.74 -2.78 -13.25
N MET A 16 2.08 -3.21 -12.04
CA MET A 16 3.47 -3.58 -11.68
C MET A 16 3.99 -4.75 -12.54
N ALA A 17 3.21 -5.82 -12.68
CA ALA A 17 3.54 -6.95 -13.54
C ALA A 17 3.63 -6.55 -15.02
N LYS A 18 2.76 -5.65 -15.50
CA LYS A 18 2.87 -5.10 -16.87
C LYS A 18 4.17 -4.32 -17.09
N ASN A 19 4.62 -3.54 -16.10
CA ASN A 19 5.89 -2.83 -16.20
C ASN A 19 7.08 -3.79 -16.28
N LEU A 20 7.07 -4.87 -15.49
CA LEU A 20 8.09 -5.93 -15.58
C LEU A 20 8.12 -6.59 -16.97
N LEU A 21 6.96 -6.94 -17.54
CA LEU A 21 6.88 -7.47 -18.91
C LEU A 21 7.43 -6.47 -19.94
N ALA A 22 7.04 -5.20 -19.85
CA ALA A 22 7.53 -4.14 -20.73
C ALA A 22 9.05 -3.90 -20.58
N GLY A 23 9.59 -4.16 -19.39
CA GLY A 23 11.03 -4.18 -19.09
C GLY A 23 11.77 -5.43 -19.58
N GLY A 24 11.09 -6.36 -20.26
CA GLY A 24 11.68 -7.59 -20.80
C GLY A 24 11.89 -8.70 -19.78
N VAL A 25 11.18 -8.67 -18.66
CA VAL A 25 11.23 -9.73 -17.63
C VAL A 25 10.26 -10.85 -18.01
N ASP A 26 10.77 -12.09 -18.07
CA ASP A 26 9.92 -13.29 -18.22
C ASP A 26 9.13 -13.53 -16.92
N LEU A 27 7.80 -13.41 -16.98
CA LEU A 27 6.93 -13.58 -15.80
C LEU A 27 6.11 -14.86 -15.84
N MET A 28 6.02 -15.51 -14.68
CA MET A 28 4.96 -16.44 -14.35
C MET A 28 4.01 -15.80 -13.34
N VAL A 29 2.72 -15.76 -13.66
CA VAL A 29 1.72 -15.03 -12.87
C VAL A 29 0.62 -15.92 -12.31
N CYS A 30 0.12 -15.55 -11.13
CA CYS A 30 -1.02 -16.21 -10.48
C CYS A 30 -1.90 -15.18 -9.74
N ASP A 31 -3.21 -15.34 -9.85
CA ASP A 31 -4.21 -14.63 -9.05
C ASP A 31 -5.47 -15.50 -8.91
N ILE A 32 -6.29 -15.20 -7.90
CA ILE A 32 -7.62 -15.81 -7.75
C ILE A 32 -8.59 -15.35 -8.85
N ASP A 33 -8.38 -14.16 -9.42
CA ASP A 33 -9.09 -13.61 -10.55
C ASP A 33 -8.48 -14.11 -11.87
N ALA A 34 -9.17 -15.07 -12.48
CA ALA A 34 -8.76 -15.65 -13.77
C ALA A 34 -8.74 -14.62 -14.91
N ALA A 35 -9.56 -13.57 -14.86
CA ALA A 35 -9.55 -12.53 -15.89
C ALA A 35 -8.29 -11.66 -15.79
N ALA A 36 -7.86 -11.33 -14.56
CA ALA A 36 -6.61 -10.62 -14.34
C ALA A 36 -5.39 -11.44 -14.84
N VAL A 37 -5.36 -12.74 -14.57
CA VAL A 37 -4.33 -13.64 -15.10
C VAL A 37 -4.32 -13.65 -16.63
N GLN A 38 -5.49 -13.80 -17.25
CA GLN A 38 -5.60 -13.85 -18.72
C GLN A 38 -5.10 -12.57 -19.38
N GLU A 39 -5.38 -11.40 -18.80
CA GLU A 39 -4.90 -10.10 -19.30
C GLU A 39 -3.35 -10.02 -19.30
N LEU A 40 -2.68 -10.58 -18.30
CA LEU A 40 -1.22 -10.63 -18.26
C LEU A 40 -0.65 -11.68 -19.22
N VAL A 41 -1.33 -12.81 -19.41
CA VAL A 41 -0.93 -13.82 -20.41
C VAL A 41 -0.98 -13.25 -21.82
N GLU A 42 -2.02 -12.48 -22.15
CA GLU A 42 -2.12 -11.75 -23.42
C GLU A 42 -1.02 -10.70 -23.59
N ALA A 43 -0.49 -10.18 -22.49
CA ALA A 43 0.65 -9.25 -22.47
C ALA A 43 2.02 -9.97 -22.50
N GLY A 44 2.07 -11.30 -22.51
CA GLY A 44 3.30 -12.09 -22.63
C GLY A 44 3.74 -12.85 -21.38
N ALA A 45 2.98 -12.83 -20.29
CA ALA A 45 3.24 -13.67 -19.13
C ALA A 45 2.84 -15.14 -19.37
N VAL A 46 3.37 -16.03 -18.53
CA VAL A 46 2.94 -17.43 -18.43
C VAL A 46 2.06 -17.59 -17.20
N LYS A 47 0.93 -18.30 -17.31
CA LYS A 47 0.12 -18.66 -16.14
C LYS A 47 0.79 -19.80 -15.37
N GLY A 48 0.84 -19.70 -14.04
CA GLY A 48 1.29 -20.79 -13.17
C GLY A 48 0.45 -20.94 -11.89
N SER A 49 0.54 -22.10 -11.28
CA SER A 49 0.11 -22.36 -9.90
C SER A 49 1.16 -21.86 -8.89
N TYR A 50 0.79 -21.76 -7.61
CA TYR A 50 1.75 -21.37 -6.56
C TYR A 50 2.95 -22.31 -6.49
N ARG A 51 2.72 -23.61 -6.63
CA ARG A 51 3.78 -24.62 -6.67
C ARG A 51 4.70 -24.44 -7.87
N GLU A 52 4.14 -24.28 -9.08
CA GLU A 52 4.95 -24.06 -10.30
C GLU A 52 5.78 -22.77 -10.19
N ILE A 53 5.21 -21.71 -9.62
CA ILE A 53 5.96 -20.47 -9.34
C ILE A 53 7.11 -20.76 -8.38
N GLY A 54 6.85 -21.47 -7.28
CA GLY A 54 7.88 -21.87 -6.32
C GLY A 54 9.00 -22.70 -6.95
N GLU A 55 8.67 -23.63 -7.85
CA GLU A 55 9.62 -24.54 -8.51
C GLU A 55 10.45 -23.82 -9.59
N GLN A 56 9.84 -22.97 -10.42
CA GLN A 56 10.45 -22.46 -11.65
C GLN A 56 11.02 -21.05 -11.54
N CYS A 57 10.60 -20.26 -10.55
CA CYS A 57 11.02 -18.86 -10.43
C CYS A 57 12.15 -18.68 -9.42
N GLU A 58 13.11 -17.80 -9.73
CA GLU A 58 14.22 -17.46 -8.82
C GLU A 58 13.81 -16.39 -7.80
N VAL A 59 12.93 -15.48 -8.22
CA VAL A 59 12.31 -14.45 -7.40
C VAL A 59 10.80 -14.61 -7.47
N VAL A 60 10.12 -14.47 -6.34
CA VAL A 60 8.65 -14.45 -6.27
C VAL A 60 8.18 -13.17 -5.59
N PHE A 61 7.44 -12.35 -6.33
CA PHE A 61 6.77 -11.16 -5.82
C PHE A 61 5.35 -11.49 -5.34
N LEU A 62 4.98 -10.98 -4.16
CA LEU A 62 3.62 -11.02 -3.64
C LEU A 62 3.09 -9.59 -3.49
N ILE A 63 1.82 -9.36 -3.83
CA ILE A 63 1.11 -8.12 -3.47
C ILE A 63 -0.37 -8.39 -3.20
N LEU A 64 -0.66 -8.61 -1.92
CA LEU A 64 -1.87 -9.25 -1.42
C LEU A 64 -2.59 -8.34 -0.39
N PRO A 65 -3.87 -8.61 -0.09
CA PRO A 65 -4.66 -7.69 0.74
C PRO A 65 -4.20 -7.58 2.21
N ASN A 66 -3.69 -8.68 2.80
CA ASN A 66 -3.29 -8.76 4.22
C ASN A 66 -2.31 -9.92 4.48
N GLY A 67 -1.75 -9.96 5.69
CA GLY A 67 -0.74 -10.95 6.09
C GLY A 67 -1.26 -12.37 6.21
N ASP A 68 -2.53 -12.57 6.56
CA ASP A 68 -3.13 -13.92 6.57
C ASP A 68 -3.16 -14.53 5.16
N ILE A 69 -3.49 -13.73 4.14
CA ILE A 69 -3.46 -14.16 2.74
C ILE A 69 -2.01 -14.39 2.29
N SER A 70 -1.06 -13.51 2.65
CA SER A 70 0.36 -13.74 2.35
C SER A 70 0.85 -15.07 2.93
N LYS A 71 0.53 -15.36 4.19
CA LYS A 71 0.89 -16.62 4.86
C LYS A 71 0.22 -17.84 4.22
N ALA A 72 -1.04 -17.74 3.83
CA ALA A 72 -1.75 -18.82 3.16
C ALA A 72 -1.16 -19.12 1.77
N VAL A 73 -0.84 -18.08 0.99
CA VAL A 73 -0.17 -18.22 -0.31
C VAL A 73 1.22 -18.83 -0.17
N LEU A 74 1.99 -18.43 0.86
CA LEU A 74 3.33 -18.95 1.08
C LEU A 74 3.34 -20.37 1.63
N PHE A 75 2.62 -20.62 2.72
CA PHE A 75 2.77 -21.80 3.56
C PHE A 75 1.53 -22.70 3.62
N GLY A 76 0.51 -22.45 2.79
CA GLY A 76 -0.63 -23.35 2.64
C GLY A 76 -0.23 -24.73 2.08
N GLU A 77 -1.16 -25.68 2.08
CA GLU A 77 -0.92 -27.06 1.62
C GLU A 77 -0.33 -27.13 0.21
N ASP A 78 -0.80 -26.28 -0.70
CA ASP A 78 -0.27 -26.08 -2.06
C ASP A 78 0.40 -24.70 -2.21
N GLY A 79 0.95 -24.17 -1.12
CA GLY A 79 1.59 -22.86 -1.08
C GLY A 79 2.88 -22.81 -1.88
N VAL A 80 3.35 -21.60 -2.18
CA VAL A 80 4.59 -21.35 -2.94
C VAL A 80 5.77 -22.09 -2.33
N ALA A 81 5.86 -22.15 -0.99
CA ALA A 81 6.94 -22.81 -0.27
C ALA A 81 7.08 -24.30 -0.58
N THR A 82 6.04 -24.97 -1.10
CA THR A 82 6.13 -26.38 -1.51
C THR A 82 7.05 -26.61 -2.71
N GLY A 83 7.27 -25.58 -3.53
CA GLY A 83 8.16 -25.61 -4.70
C GLY A 83 9.50 -24.91 -4.50
N LEU A 84 9.65 -24.11 -3.44
CA LEU A 84 10.86 -23.31 -3.21
C LEU A 84 12.07 -24.17 -2.85
N THR A 85 13.24 -23.72 -3.31
CA THR A 85 14.55 -24.32 -3.00
C THR A 85 15.52 -23.24 -2.53
N ALA A 86 16.58 -23.66 -1.83
CA ALA A 86 17.56 -22.76 -1.25
C ALA A 86 18.21 -21.84 -2.31
N GLY A 87 18.43 -20.58 -1.96
CA GLY A 87 19.03 -19.55 -2.82
C GLY A 87 18.04 -18.65 -3.55
N LYS A 88 16.74 -19.01 -3.57
CA LYS A 88 15.66 -18.19 -4.11
C LYS A 88 15.27 -17.05 -3.16
N VAL A 89 14.55 -16.05 -3.67
CA VAL A 89 14.08 -14.89 -2.89
C VAL A 89 12.57 -14.69 -3.04
N VAL A 90 11.88 -14.47 -1.93
CA VAL A 90 10.49 -14.01 -1.91
C VAL A 90 10.45 -12.55 -1.49
N CYS A 91 9.73 -11.72 -2.23
CA CYS A 91 9.51 -10.32 -1.89
C CYS A 91 8.02 -10.07 -1.67
N ASP A 92 7.61 -9.81 -0.42
CA ASP A 92 6.23 -9.44 -0.10
C ASP A 92 6.08 -7.91 -0.11
N MET A 93 5.41 -7.40 -1.14
CA MET A 93 5.11 -5.98 -1.32
C MET A 93 3.75 -5.59 -0.73
N SER A 94 3.09 -6.51 -0.04
CA SER A 94 1.84 -6.29 0.67
C SER A 94 2.04 -5.37 1.87
N SER A 95 1.00 -4.60 2.22
CA SER A 95 1.01 -3.84 3.47
C SER A 95 0.53 -4.72 4.63
N VAL A 96 1.50 -5.31 5.34
CA VAL A 96 1.32 -6.26 6.45
C VAL A 96 1.96 -5.70 7.73
N THR A 97 1.84 -6.41 8.86
CA THR A 97 2.49 -6.04 10.11
C THR A 97 3.95 -6.51 10.15
N PRO A 98 4.83 -5.86 10.93
CA PRO A 98 6.22 -6.30 11.10
C PRO A 98 6.35 -7.71 11.71
N VAL A 99 5.37 -8.11 12.54
CA VAL A 99 5.35 -9.45 13.14
C VAL A 99 5.08 -10.50 12.07
N GLU A 100 4.06 -10.30 11.23
CA GLU A 100 3.76 -11.20 10.11
C GLU A 100 4.93 -11.28 9.12
N SER A 101 5.60 -10.17 8.81
CA SER A 101 6.80 -10.18 7.95
C SER A 101 7.93 -11.03 8.55
N LYS A 102 8.17 -10.91 9.85
CA LYS A 102 9.21 -11.71 10.54
C LYS A 102 8.86 -13.20 10.59
N GLU A 103 7.58 -13.54 10.79
CA GLU A 103 7.10 -14.93 10.71
C GLU A 103 7.41 -15.54 9.33
N CYS A 104 7.13 -14.81 8.25
CA CYS A 104 7.44 -15.25 6.89
C CYS A 104 8.95 -15.41 6.66
N TYR A 105 9.74 -14.42 7.11
CA TYR A 105 11.20 -14.47 7.04
C TYR A 105 11.77 -15.71 7.73
N GLU A 106 11.38 -15.96 8.99
CA GLU A 106 11.85 -17.12 9.76
C GLU A 106 11.39 -18.45 9.17
N GLY A 107 10.20 -18.50 8.57
CA GLY A 107 9.69 -19.67 7.87
C GLY A 107 10.53 -20.04 6.65
N LEU A 108 10.82 -19.06 5.80
CA LEU A 108 11.58 -19.24 4.56
C LEU A 108 13.09 -19.44 4.81
N ALA A 109 13.64 -18.78 5.84
CA ALA A 109 15.05 -18.93 6.21
C ALA A 109 15.41 -20.39 6.57
N LYS A 110 14.47 -21.16 7.17
CA LYS A 110 14.66 -22.60 7.47
C LYS A 110 14.87 -23.44 6.21
N MET A 111 14.46 -22.95 5.05
CA MET A 111 14.59 -23.59 3.74
C MET A 111 15.78 -23.03 2.94
N GLY A 112 16.53 -22.08 3.51
CA GLY A 112 17.59 -21.35 2.81
C GLY A 112 17.05 -20.39 1.75
N VAL A 113 15.80 -19.94 1.87
CA VAL A 113 15.14 -18.99 0.98
C VAL A 113 15.17 -17.60 1.61
N GLY A 114 15.57 -16.59 0.83
CA GLY A 114 15.57 -15.20 1.23
C GLY A 114 14.16 -14.61 1.29
N PHE A 115 13.93 -13.65 2.18
CA PHE A 115 12.66 -12.94 2.27
C PHE A 115 12.87 -11.45 2.50
N VAL A 116 12.17 -10.64 1.71
CA VAL A 116 12.16 -9.18 1.81
C VAL A 116 10.73 -8.69 1.94
N ASP A 117 10.38 -8.03 3.05
CA ASP A 117 9.16 -7.23 3.13
C ASP A 117 9.40 -5.86 2.49
N SER A 118 8.74 -5.58 1.37
CA SER A 118 8.96 -4.35 0.60
C SER A 118 7.66 -3.64 0.20
N PRO A 119 6.82 -3.22 1.15
CA PRO A 119 5.62 -2.44 0.84
C PRO A 119 5.95 -1.16 0.06
N VAL A 120 4.96 -0.69 -0.70
CA VAL A 120 5.12 0.42 -1.64
C VAL A 120 4.30 1.67 -1.28
N SER A 121 4.72 2.82 -1.81
CA SER A 121 3.94 4.06 -1.82
C SER A 121 3.95 4.69 -3.23
N GLY A 122 2.88 5.45 -3.55
CA GLY A 122 2.65 6.06 -4.86
C GLY A 122 1.26 5.80 -5.46
N GLY A 123 0.51 4.85 -4.87
CA GLY A 123 -0.84 4.49 -5.32
C GLY A 123 -0.87 3.85 -6.71
N GLU A 124 -2.08 3.61 -7.23
CA GLU A 124 -2.27 3.07 -8.58
C GLU A 124 -1.58 3.91 -9.67
N PRO A 125 -1.62 5.27 -9.66
CA PRO A 125 -0.90 6.06 -10.64
C PRO A 125 0.62 5.80 -10.62
N GLY A 126 1.21 5.65 -9.43
CA GLY A 126 2.62 5.29 -9.30
C GLY A 126 2.93 3.89 -9.82
N ALA A 127 2.03 2.93 -9.60
CA ALA A 127 2.17 1.57 -10.09
C ALA A 127 2.08 1.50 -11.62
N ILE A 128 1.16 2.24 -12.23
CA ILE A 128 1.03 2.35 -13.70
C ILE A 128 2.26 3.02 -14.30
N ASN A 129 2.73 4.11 -13.70
CA ASN A 129 3.81 4.91 -14.26
C ASN A 129 5.22 4.39 -13.93
N GLY A 130 5.36 3.32 -13.14
CA GLY A 130 6.66 2.80 -12.72
C GLY A 130 7.42 3.76 -11.80
N THR A 131 6.72 4.49 -10.93
CA THR A 131 7.30 5.53 -10.07
C THR A 131 7.12 5.27 -8.58
N LEU A 132 6.74 4.04 -8.19
CA LEU A 132 6.60 3.63 -6.81
C LEU A 132 7.88 3.85 -5.98
N ALA A 133 7.70 4.06 -4.68
CA ALA A 133 8.76 4.02 -3.68
C ALA A 133 8.69 2.71 -2.91
N PHE A 134 9.75 1.92 -2.95
CA PHE A 134 9.89 0.63 -2.25
C PHE A 134 10.59 0.81 -0.89
N MET A 135 9.95 0.31 0.17
CA MET A 135 10.46 0.37 1.54
C MET A 135 10.83 -1.04 2.00
N ALA A 136 12.09 -1.43 1.88
CA ALA A 136 12.49 -2.82 2.07
C ALA A 136 13.01 -3.10 3.49
N GLY A 137 12.62 -4.25 4.05
CA GLY A 137 13.24 -4.89 5.20
C GLY A 137 13.70 -6.30 4.83
N GLY A 138 14.91 -6.68 5.21
CA GLY A 138 15.48 -7.98 4.86
C GLY A 138 17.01 -7.96 4.87
N ASP A 139 17.61 -8.98 4.25
CA ASP A 139 19.07 -9.07 4.12
C ASP A 139 19.56 -8.27 2.90
N GLN A 140 20.72 -7.63 3.03
CA GLN A 140 21.32 -6.80 1.97
C GLN A 140 21.44 -7.56 0.64
N ARG A 141 21.90 -8.82 0.71
CA ARG A 141 22.07 -9.68 -0.46
C ARG A 141 20.76 -9.85 -1.24
N ASP A 142 19.66 -10.11 -0.53
CA ASP A 142 18.36 -10.36 -1.16
C ASP A 142 17.79 -9.07 -1.71
N PHE A 143 17.94 -7.95 -1.00
CA PHE A 143 17.59 -6.63 -1.51
C PHE A 143 18.35 -6.26 -2.80
N ASP A 144 19.65 -6.53 -2.85
CA ASP A 144 20.49 -6.27 -4.03
C ASP A 144 20.02 -7.10 -5.24
N ALA A 145 19.60 -8.34 -5.01
CA ALA A 145 19.04 -9.20 -6.06
C ALA A 145 17.70 -8.68 -6.61
N LEU A 146 16.96 -7.88 -5.83
CA LEU A 146 15.67 -7.31 -6.24
C LEU A 146 15.80 -5.95 -6.94
N GLN A 147 16.95 -5.28 -6.84
CA GLN A 147 17.17 -3.94 -7.42
C GLN A 147 16.75 -3.80 -8.89
N PRO A 148 17.13 -4.72 -9.80
CA PRO A 148 16.77 -4.58 -11.21
C PRO A 148 15.25 -4.55 -11.46
N TYR A 149 14.47 -5.22 -10.61
CA TYR A 149 13.01 -5.24 -10.71
C TYR A 149 12.39 -3.99 -10.07
N PHE A 150 12.95 -3.52 -8.96
CA PHE A 150 12.51 -2.28 -8.33
C PHE A 150 12.74 -1.05 -9.23
N GLU A 151 13.85 -1.01 -9.97
CA GLU A 151 14.15 0.05 -10.95
C GLU A 151 13.13 0.10 -12.11
N ILE A 152 12.52 -1.03 -12.49
CA ILE A 152 11.49 -1.07 -13.52
C ILE A 152 10.14 -0.58 -12.97
N MET A 153 9.81 -0.94 -11.73
CA MET A 153 8.51 -0.68 -11.14
C MET A 153 8.44 0.63 -10.35
N GLY A 154 9.57 1.29 -10.10
CA GLY A 154 9.63 2.42 -9.19
C GLY A 154 10.74 3.43 -9.45
N SER A 155 10.62 4.54 -8.73
CA SER A 155 11.57 5.66 -8.78
C SER A 155 12.61 5.60 -7.65
N SER A 156 12.35 4.80 -6.62
CA SER A 156 13.27 4.63 -5.49
C SER A 156 13.03 3.29 -4.78
N SER A 157 14.10 2.72 -4.26
CA SER A 157 14.05 1.58 -3.34
C SER A 157 15.11 1.76 -2.25
N VAL A 158 14.76 1.48 -1.01
CA VAL A 158 15.66 1.67 0.14
C VAL A 158 15.55 0.49 1.09
N LEU A 159 16.68 -0.13 1.43
CA LEU A 159 16.77 -1.08 2.52
C LEU A 159 16.83 -0.34 3.84
N ILE A 160 15.78 -0.47 4.64
CA ILE A 160 15.61 0.23 5.92
C ILE A 160 16.36 -0.49 7.03
N GLY A 161 16.39 -1.81 6.99
CA GLY A 161 16.99 -2.67 8.02
C GLY A 161 16.63 -4.12 7.79
N GLY A 162 16.75 -4.95 8.83
CA GLY A 162 16.36 -6.36 8.78
C GLY A 162 14.85 -6.56 8.58
N SER A 163 14.43 -7.82 8.48
CA SER A 163 13.02 -8.15 8.21
C SER A 163 12.03 -7.49 9.20
N GLY A 164 10.92 -7.03 8.65
CA GLY A 164 9.87 -6.25 9.28
C GLY A 164 10.08 -4.74 9.18
N SER A 165 11.29 -4.26 8.84
CA SER A 165 11.59 -2.82 8.77
C SER A 165 10.88 -2.11 7.62
N GLY A 166 10.62 -2.81 6.51
CA GLY A 166 9.83 -2.29 5.41
C GLY A 166 8.38 -2.07 5.84
N SER A 167 7.79 -3.08 6.48
CA SER A 167 6.47 -3.01 7.10
C SER A 167 6.37 -1.88 8.14
N VAL A 168 7.36 -1.73 9.04
CA VAL A 168 7.40 -0.60 10.01
C VAL A 168 7.40 0.75 9.29
N THR A 169 8.20 0.88 8.24
CA THR A 169 8.31 2.14 7.48
C THR A 169 6.98 2.48 6.80
N LYS A 170 6.29 1.48 6.25
CA LYS A 170 4.95 1.68 5.70
C LYS A 170 3.94 2.10 6.76
N LEU A 171 3.97 1.51 7.95
CA LEU A 171 3.10 1.95 9.05
C LEU A 171 3.36 3.41 9.43
N ALA A 172 4.62 3.83 9.55
CA ALA A 172 4.98 5.22 9.81
C ALA A 172 4.46 6.17 8.70
N ASN A 173 4.61 5.76 7.43
CA ASN A 173 4.05 6.49 6.29
C ASN A 173 2.53 6.65 6.40
N GLN A 174 1.81 5.57 6.73
CA GLN A 174 0.35 5.59 6.85
C GLN A 174 -0.13 6.42 8.06
N ILE A 175 0.63 6.48 9.16
CA ILE A 175 0.36 7.42 10.27
C ILE A 175 0.38 8.85 9.74
N ILE A 176 1.45 9.25 9.05
CA ILE A 176 1.64 10.63 8.57
C ILE A 176 0.56 11.00 7.55
N VAL A 177 0.36 10.17 6.53
CA VAL A 177 -0.59 10.45 5.44
C VAL A 177 -2.01 10.60 5.99
N ASN A 178 -2.48 9.63 6.78
CA ASN A 178 -3.88 9.63 7.22
C ASN A 178 -4.17 10.71 8.26
N ASN A 179 -3.28 10.92 9.23
CA ASN A 179 -3.48 12.00 10.21
C ASN A 179 -3.44 13.36 9.52
N THR A 180 -2.58 13.54 8.50
CA THR A 180 -2.56 14.80 7.73
C THR A 180 -3.89 15.02 7.00
N ILE A 181 -4.49 13.98 6.40
CA ILE A 181 -5.82 14.10 5.76
C ILE A 181 -6.88 14.51 6.78
N ALA A 182 -6.89 13.89 7.96
CA ALA A 182 -7.84 14.22 9.02
C ALA A 182 -7.65 15.66 9.54
N ILE A 183 -6.41 16.07 9.82
CA ILE A 183 -6.10 17.44 10.29
C ILE A 183 -6.47 18.49 9.25
N VAL A 184 -6.15 18.25 7.97
CA VAL A 184 -6.55 19.14 6.86
C VAL A 184 -8.07 19.21 6.77
N SER A 185 -8.76 18.08 6.93
CA SER A 185 -10.23 18.05 6.92
C SER A 185 -10.84 18.89 8.05
N GLU A 186 -10.34 18.70 9.28
CA GLU A 186 -10.77 19.45 10.46
C GLU A 186 -10.56 20.97 10.27
N ALA A 187 -9.37 21.35 9.80
CA ALA A 187 -9.02 22.76 9.56
C ALA A 187 -9.93 23.41 8.51
N PHE A 188 -10.26 22.69 7.43
CA PHE A 188 -11.11 23.23 6.36
C PHE A 188 -12.59 23.28 6.75
N VAL A 189 -13.06 22.35 7.57
CA VAL A 189 -14.40 22.45 8.18
C VAL A 189 -14.49 23.67 9.08
N LEU A 190 -13.48 23.93 9.94
CA LEU A 190 -13.41 25.14 10.76
C LEU A 190 -13.44 26.41 9.90
N ALA A 191 -12.56 26.50 8.90
CA ALA A 191 -12.47 27.67 8.03
C ALA A 191 -13.80 27.93 7.31
N THR A 192 -14.43 26.88 6.79
CA THR A 192 -15.75 26.97 6.13
C THR A 192 -16.82 27.43 7.10
N LYS A 193 -16.89 26.85 8.32
CA LYS A 193 -17.87 27.25 9.35
C LYS A 193 -17.68 28.71 9.77
N ALA A 194 -16.45 29.19 9.77
CA ALA A 194 -16.11 30.59 10.06
C ALA A 194 -16.41 31.56 8.88
N GLY A 195 -16.91 31.06 7.74
CA GLY A 195 -17.28 31.86 6.58
C GLY A 195 -16.12 32.17 5.61
N ALA A 196 -14.96 31.52 5.78
CA ALA A 196 -13.87 31.64 4.83
C ALA A 196 -14.10 30.76 3.59
N ASP A 197 -13.68 31.25 2.43
CA ASP A 197 -13.67 30.48 1.18
C ASP A 197 -12.57 29.40 1.23
N PRO A 198 -12.93 28.10 1.16
CA PRO A 198 -11.97 27.00 1.25
C PRO A 198 -10.85 27.07 0.21
N LEU A 199 -11.14 27.49 -1.03
CA LEU A 199 -10.10 27.58 -2.06
C LEU A 199 -9.13 28.70 -1.78
N LYS A 200 -9.60 29.86 -1.30
CA LYS A 200 -8.71 30.96 -0.93
C LYS A 200 -7.84 30.59 0.27
N VAL A 201 -8.37 29.87 1.24
CA VAL A 201 -7.61 29.33 2.37
C VAL A 201 -6.51 28.39 1.88
N TYR A 202 -6.85 27.43 1.01
CA TYR A 202 -5.88 26.54 0.38
C TYR A 202 -4.75 27.29 -0.32
N HIS A 203 -5.08 28.22 -1.20
CA HIS A 203 -4.07 29.01 -1.92
C HIS A 203 -3.18 29.84 -0.98
N ALA A 204 -3.74 30.36 0.11
CA ALA A 204 -2.99 31.15 1.08
C ALA A 204 -1.98 30.33 1.89
N ILE A 205 -2.33 29.10 2.29
CA ILE A 205 -1.51 28.32 3.24
C ILE A 205 -0.58 27.29 2.57
N ARG A 206 -0.87 26.87 1.32
CA ARG A 206 -0.15 25.77 0.67
C ARG A 206 1.34 26.00 0.42
N GLY A 207 1.76 27.27 0.32
CA GLY A 207 3.18 27.63 0.15
C GLY A 207 3.95 27.81 1.46
N GLY A 208 3.26 27.77 2.60
CA GLY A 208 3.86 27.94 3.93
C GLY A 208 4.12 26.60 4.63
N LEU A 209 4.30 26.65 5.96
CA LEU A 209 4.56 25.47 6.79
C LEU A 209 3.39 24.47 6.84
N ALA A 210 2.18 24.89 6.48
CA ALA A 210 1.02 24.01 6.36
C ALA A 210 1.00 23.24 5.01
N GLY A 211 1.86 23.61 4.06
CA GLY A 211 1.98 22.96 2.78
C GLY A 211 2.38 21.49 2.92
N SER A 212 1.68 20.61 2.20
CA SER A 212 2.00 19.18 2.13
C SER A 212 1.48 18.57 0.84
N ALA A 213 2.06 17.46 0.41
CA ALA A 213 1.56 16.71 -0.74
C ALA A 213 0.10 16.25 -0.55
N VAL A 214 -0.29 15.96 0.70
CA VAL A 214 -1.67 15.61 1.07
C VAL A 214 -2.61 16.79 0.85
N LEU A 215 -2.26 17.99 1.32
CA LEU A 215 -3.06 19.20 1.15
C LEU A 215 -3.34 19.45 -0.35
N ASP A 216 -2.27 19.44 -1.15
CA ASP A 216 -2.33 19.70 -2.59
C ASP A 216 -3.11 18.62 -3.35
N ALA A 217 -3.04 17.36 -2.92
CA ALA A 217 -3.78 16.27 -3.54
C ALA A 217 -5.26 16.24 -3.15
N LYS A 218 -5.62 16.64 -1.92
CA LYS A 218 -6.95 16.35 -1.35
C LYS A 218 -7.90 17.52 -1.31
N ILE A 219 -7.43 18.73 -1.08
CA ILE A 219 -8.34 19.88 -1.00
C ILE A 219 -9.08 20.16 -2.31
N PRO A 220 -8.45 20.14 -3.50
CA PRO A 220 -9.17 20.33 -4.74
C PRO A 220 -10.32 19.33 -4.92
N LEU A 221 -10.08 18.05 -4.60
CA LEU A 221 -11.08 16.98 -4.69
C LEU A 221 -12.21 17.16 -3.66
N ILE A 222 -11.87 17.46 -2.40
CA ILE A 222 -12.83 17.71 -1.32
C ILE A 222 -13.79 18.84 -1.69
N VAL A 223 -13.23 19.96 -2.14
CA VAL A 223 -13.99 21.17 -2.48
C VAL A 223 -14.90 20.96 -3.70
N GLU A 224 -14.49 20.07 -4.62
CA GLU A 224 -15.30 19.63 -5.77
C GLU A 224 -16.27 18.50 -5.46
N ARG A 225 -16.30 18.01 -4.21
CA ARG A 225 -17.08 16.83 -3.79
C ARG A 225 -16.74 15.57 -4.59
N ASN A 226 -15.50 15.48 -5.07
CA ASN A 226 -15.02 14.32 -5.80
C ASN A 226 -14.37 13.33 -4.82
N PHE A 227 -15.12 12.28 -4.48
CA PHE A 227 -14.64 11.19 -3.63
C PHE A 227 -14.45 9.89 -4.41
N VAL A 228 -14.28 9.96 -5.73
CA VAL A 228 -13.89 8.79 -6.53
C VAL A 228 -12.50 8.32 -6.06
N PRO A 229 -12.34 7.04 -5.65
CA PRO A 229 -11.12 6.61 -4.97
C PRO A 229 -9.85 6.69 -5.82
N GLY A 230 -8.86 7.44 -5.35
CA GLY A 230 -7.44 7.20 -5.64
C GLY A 230 -6.77 6.36 -4.54
N GLY A 231 -7.33 6.39 -3.31
CA GLY A 231 -7.06 5.44 -2.24
C GLY A 231 -8.28 5.30 -1.34
N LYS A 232 -8.83 4.08 -1.21
CA LYS A 232 -10.10 3.85 -0.50
C LYS A 232 -9.96 4.01 1.02
N ILE A 233 -10.98 4.56 1.68
CA ILE A 233 -11.05 4.61 3.15
C ILE A 233 -10.93 3.20 3.76
N SER A 234 -11.51 2.17 3.14
CA SER A 234 -11.36 0.78 3.60
C SER A 234 -9.90 0.29 3.68
N ILE A 235 -9.04 0.70 2.75
CA ILE A 235 -7.61 0.37 2.76
C ILE A 235 -6.90 1.12 3.88
N ASN A 236 -7.17 2.42 3.99
CA ASN A 236 -6.61 3.26 5.05
C ASN A 236 -7.04 2.77 6.45
N HIS A 237 -8.30 2.35 6.62
CA HIS A 237 -8.80 1.76 7.86
C HIS A 237 -8.05 0.47 8.22
N LYS A 238 -7.77 -0.39 7.24
CA LYS A 238 -6.93 -1.59 7.44
C LYS A 238 -5.51 -1.19 7.89
N ASP A 239 -4.89 -0.21 7.22
CA ASP A 239 -3.53 0.21 7.57
C ASP A 239 -3.44 0.84 8.96
N ILE A 240 -4.42 1.69 9.33
CA ILE A 240 -4.48 2.26 10.68
C ILE A 240 -4.78 1.19 11.73
N LYS A 241 -5.57 0.16 11.41
CA LYS A 241 -5.70 -1.02 12.28
C LYS A 241 -4.34 -1.71 12.50
N ASN A 242 -3.55 -1.88 11.46
CA ASN A 242 -2.20 -2.46 11.57
C ASN A 242 -1.26 -1.58 12.42
N VAL A 243 -1.35 -0.26 12.28
CA VAL A 243 -0.65 0.70 13.15
C VAL A 243 -1.02 0.47 14.61
N VAL A 244 -2.33 0.44 14.93
CA VAL A 244 -2.81 0.28 16.31
C VAL A 244 -2.37 -1.05 16.90
N ASN A 245 -2.56 -2.15 16.16
CA ASN A 245 -2.15 -3.47 16.60
C ASN A 245 -0.64 -3.56 16.86
N THR A 246 0.18 -3.01 15.95
CA THR A 246 1.64 -3.02 16.08
C THR A 246 2.08 -2.17 17.26
N ALA A 247 1.50 -0.99 17.43
CA ALA A 247 1.83 -0.10 18.53
C ALA A 247 1.50 -0.72 19.89
N HIS A 248 0.35 -1.38 20.03
CA HIS A 248 -0.01 -2.10 21.26
C HIS A 248 0.93 -3.29 21.53
N ALA A 249 1.32 -4.04 20.50
CA ALA A 249 2.26 -5.15 20.66
C ALA A 249 3.67 -4.71 21.11
N LEU A 250 4.02 -3.43 20.90
CA LEU A 250 5.32 -2.84 21.24
C LEU A 250 5.24 -1.85 22.40
N ASP A 251 4.09 -1.71 23.05
CA ASP A 251 3.83 -0.72 24.10
C ASP A 251 4.15 0.74 23.68
N VAL A 252 3.88 1.10 22.42
CA VAL A 252 4.08 2.45 21.88
C VAL A 252 2.78 3.26 21.93
N PRO A 253 2.71 4.39 22.68
CA PRO A 253 1.54 5.25 22.67
C PRO A 253 1.37 5.99 21.33
N ILE A 254 0.18 5.87 20.72
CA ILE A 254 -0.16 6.45 19.39
C ILE A 254 -1.51 7.19 19.41
N PRO A 255 -1.69 8.21 20.28
CA PRO A 255 -3.01 8.79 20.58
C PRO A 255 -3.76 9.31 19.35
N TYR A 256 -3.06 9.98 18.43
CA TYR A 256 -3.67 10.51 17.21
C TYR A 256 -4.18 9.41 16.27
N SER A 257 -3.37 8.37 16.05
CA SER A 257 -3.77 7.24 15.20
C SER A 257 -4.88 6.40 15.82
N ALA A 258 -4.93 6.30 17.16
CA ALA A 258 -6.04 5.66 17.86
C ALA A 258 -7.35 6.42 17.68
N GLN A 259 -7.33 7.76 17.81
CA GLN A 259 -8.49 8.60 17.54
C GLN A 259 -8.92 8.51 16.07
N LEU A 260 -7.95 8.59 15.15
CA LEU A 260 -8.20 8.43 13.73
C LEU A 260 -8.85 7.07 13.40
N TYR A 261 -8.45 5.99 14.08
CA TYR A 261 -9.09 4.70 13.89
C TYR A 261 -10.61 4.77 14.16
N GLU A 262 -11.02 5.43 15.25
CA GLU A 262 -12.44 5.62 15.57
C GLU A 262 -13.16 6.55 14.58
N ILE A 263 -12.47 7.57 14.04
CA ILE A 263 -13.00 8.39 12.93
C ILE A 263 -13.31 7.51 11.72
N LEU A 264 -12.39 6.63 11.34
CA LEU A 264 -12.59 5.71 10.21
C LEU A 264 -13.70 4.68 10.50
N GLN A 265 -13.87 4.26 11.75
CA GLN A 265 -14.99 3.41 12.16
C GLN A 265 -16.34 4.13 12.05
N ALA A 266 -16.42 5.40 12.42
CA ALA A 266 -17.63 6.20 12.20
C ALA A 266 -17.96 6.30 10.71
N LEU A 267 -16.97 6.58 9.86
CA LEU A 267 -17.15 6.62 8.40
C LEU A 267 -17.59 5.26 7.83
N LYS A 268 -17.14 4.16 8.44
CA LYS A 268 -17.57 2.81 8.05
C LYS A 268 -19.05 2.60 8.29
N VAL A 269 -19.54 2.99 9.47
CA VAL A 269 -20.96 2.88 9.84
C VAL A 269 -21.84 3.73 8.91
N HIS A 270 -21.33 4.86 8.43
CA HIS A 270 -22.04 5.75 7.50
C HIS A 270 -21.86 5.39 6.02
N GLY A 271 -21.20 4.28 5.69
CA GLY A 271 -21.13 3.76 4.31
C GLY A 271 -20.01 4.34 3.43
N HIS A 272 -19.05 5.05 4.00
CA HIS A 272 -17.99 5.75 3.24
C HIS A 272 -16.75 4.90 2.94
N MET A 273 -16.76 3.60 3.21
CA MET A 273 -15.58 2.73 3.02
C MET A 273 -15.06 2.67 1.57
N ASN A 274 -15.93 2.97 0.61
CA ASN A 274 -15.61 2.98 -0.82
C ASN A 274 -15.29 4.35 -1.36
N ASP A 275 -15.24 5.39 -0.53
CA ASP A 275 -14.83 6.74 -0.92
C ASP A 275 -13.29 6.84 -0.97
N ASP A 276 -12.78 7.81 -1.71
CA ASP A 276 -11.39 8.27 -1.54
C ASP A 276 -11.15 8.67 -0.09
N HIS A 277 -9.92 8.50 0.40
CA HIS A 277 -9.56 8.88 1.76
C HIS A 277 -9.69 10.39 2.05
N GLY A 278 -9.78 11.26 1.04
CA GLY A 278 -10.22 12.65 1.21
C GLY A 278 -11.64 12.76 1.76
N GLY A 279 -12.46 11.71 1.62
CA GLY A 279 -13.80 11.58 2.21
C GLY A 279 -13.83 11.58 3.74
N ILE A 280 -12.67 11.53 4.42
CA ILE A 280 -12.55 11.77 5.87
C ILE A 280 -13.19 13.10 6.27
N VAL A 281 -13.19 14.10 5.38
CA VAL A 281 -13.86 15.39 5.62
C VAL A 281 -15.34 15.24 6.01
N GLN A 282 -16.04 14.24 5.46
CA GLN A 282 -17.46 14.01 5.71
C GLN A 282 -17.76 13.70 7.18
N TYR A 283 -16.78 13.14 7.91
CA TYR A 283 -16.89 12.96 9.36
C TYR A 283 -16.98 14.32 10.07
N PHE A 284 -16.04 15.22 9.80
CA PHE A 284 -15.99 16.54 10.44
C PHE A 284 -17.16 17.43 10.01
N GLU A 285 -17.58 17.34 8.73
CA GLU A 285 -18.77 18.02 8.21
C GLU A 285 -20.02 17.64 9.00
N SER A 286 -20.18 16.34 9.30
CA SER A 286 -21.32 15.83 10.08
C SER A 286 -21.35 16.36 11.51
N LEU A 287 -20.18 16.53 12.14
CA LEU A 287 -20.07 17.05 13.50
C LEU A 287 -20.33 18.55 13.58
N ALA A 288 -19.91 19.29 12.57
CA ALA A 288 -19.96 20.75 12.55
C ALA A 288 -21.20 21.31 11.83
N ASP A 289 -22.00 20.46 11.19
CA ASP A 289 -23.15 20.85 10.36
C ASP A 289 -22.77 21.92 9.33
N VAL A 290 -21.75 21.60 8.51
CA VAL A 290 -21.26 22.44 7.41
C VAL A 290 -20.60 21.56 6.36
N VAL A 291 -20.67 21.96 5.09
CA VAL A 291 -20.04 21.23 3.98
C VAL A 291 -18.92 22.07 3.39
N VAL A 292 -17.72 21.50 3.31
CA VAL A 292 -16.58 22.06 2.58
C VAL A 292 -16.82 21.88 1.09
N LYS A 293 -17.12 22.97 0.40
CA LYS A 293 -17.39 23.03 -1.05
C LYS A 293 -16.99 24.38 -1.63
N LYS A 294 -16.99 24.49 -2.96
CA LYS A 294 -16.80 25.79 -3.63
C LYS A 294 -17.88 26.77 -3.16
N VAL A 295 -17.47 28.00 -2.88
CA VAL A 295 -18.41 29.11 -2.74
C VAL A 295 -18.86 29.46 -4.16
N GLU A 296 -20.16 29.38 -4.41
CA GLU A 296 -20.75 29.88 -5.66
C GLU A 296 -20.77 31.41 -5.58
N ASP A 297 -20.28 32.09 -6.63
CA ASP A 297 -20.30 33.55 -6.76
C ASP A 297 -21.73 34.10 -6.88
#